data_AF-A0A7C6C485-F1
#
_entry.id   AF-A0A7C6C485-F1
#
_cell.length_a   1.000
_cell.length_b   1.000
_cell.length_c   1.000
_cell.angle_alpha   90.00
_cell.angle_beta   90.00
_cell.angle_gamma   90.00
#
_symmetry.space_group_name_H-M   'P 1'
#
loop_
_entity.id
_entity.type
_entity.pdbx_description
1 polymer ?
#
loop_
_entity_poly.entity_id
_entity_poly.type
_entity_poly.pdbx_seq_one_letter_code
_entity_poly.pdbx_strand_id
1 'polypeptide(L)'
;MAKTKSTKGNLSKEKMLHMHRMMLDIRNFDSKVNKLVRKGMVPGMTHFSIGEEAANVGAVAAIEKGFDMITSNHRGHGQSIALEIDLNGMMAEIMGKATGTCKGKGGSMHIADLDNGNLGANGIVGGGMGMAIGAALTQKMKKTGKIVVCFFGDGAVNEGTFHETLNMASIWNLPVIFYSINNLYGISTPIKDVINIDYNYQRAASYGIPGHFIED
;
A
#
# COMPACT_ATOMS: atom_id res chain seq x y z
N MET A 1 7.52 21.55 -13.62
CA MET A 1 7.63 20.72 -12.40
C MET A 1 7.06 21.51 -11.23
N ALA A 2 5.95 21.05 -10.65
CA ALA A 2 5.48 21.61 -9.38
C ALA A 2 6.43 21.11 -8.29
N LYS A 3 7.44 21.91 -7.94
CA LYS A 3 8.26 21.64 -6.76
C LYS A 3 7.35 21.75 -5.55
N THR A 4 6.98 20.62 -4.97
CA THR A 4 6.28 20.55 -3.69
C THR A 4 7.16 21.31 -2.70
N LYS A 5 6.67 22.44 -2.15
CA LYS A 5 7.37 23.13 -1.06
C LYS A 5 7.40 22.17 0.13
N SER A 6 8.52 21.47 0.30
CA SER A 6 8.78 20.65 1.47
C SER A 6 8.80 21.57 2.68
N THR A 7 7.68 21.65 3.40
CA THR A 7 7.72 22.07 4.79
C THR A 7 8.40 20.93 5.54
N LYS A 8 9.73 21.02 5.72
CA LYS A 8 10.47 20.12 6.62
C LYS A 8 9.92 20.32 8.03
N GLY A 9 8.82 19.63 8.35
CA GLY A 9 8.45 19.39 9.73
C GLY A 9 9.57 18.56 10.34
N ASN A 10 10.22 19.07 11.38
CA ASN A 10 11.27 18.32 12.06
C ASN A 10 10.62 17.12 12.76
N LEU A 11 10.76 15.93 12.17
CA LEU A 11 10.42 14.67 12.84
C LEU A 11 11.27 14.54 14.11
N SER A 12 10.67 14.08 15.20
CA SER A 12 11.44 13.80 16.42
C SER A 12 12.44 12.68 16.16
N LYS A 13 13.56 12.69 16.90
CA LYS A 13 14.56 11.61 16.84
C LYS A 13 13.91 10.23 17.08
N GLU A 14 12.98 10.16 18.03
CA GLU A 14 12.24 8.94 18.34
C GLU A 14 11.41 8.44 17.14
N LYS A 15 10.67 9.35 16.48
CA LYS A 15 9.89 9.00 15.28
C LYS A 15 10.79 8.53 14.14
N MET A 16 11.93 9.20 13.92
CA MET A 16 12.91 8.76 12.91
C MET A 16 13.51 7.38 13.21
N LEU A 17 13.87 7.11 14.47
CA LEU A 17 14.39 5.80 14.88
C LEU A 17 13.34 4.70 14.73
N HIS A 18 12.08 4.98 15.07
CA HIS A 18 10.97 4.06 14.86
C HIS A 18 10.75 3.76 13.38
N MET A 19 10.68 4.79 12.52
CA MET A 19 10.54 4.62 11.06
C MET A 19 11.71 3.80 10.49
N HIS A 20 12.94 4.09 10.91
CA HIS A 20 14.12 3.32 10.51
C HIS A 20 14.03 1.85 10.94
N ARG A 21 13.60 1.58 12.18
CA ARG A 21 13.38 0.22 12.67
C ARG A 21 12.33 -0.50 11.82
N MET A 22 11.25 0.18 11.45
CA MET A 22 10.21 -0.43 10.61
C MET A 22 10.73 -0.80 9.22
N MET A 23 11.55 0.05 8.60
CA MET A 23 12.19 -0.31 7.33
C MET A 23 13.10 -1.55 7.46
N LEU A 24 13.84 -1.67 8.57
CA LEU A 24 14.66 -2.86 8.83
C LEU A 24 13.81 -4.11 9.06
N ASP A 25 12.70 -4.00 9.81
CA ASP A 25 11.80 -5.12 10.06
C ASP A 25 11.18 -5.63 8.75
N ILE A 26 10.76 -4.73 7.85
CA ILE A 26 10.27 -5.09 6.50
C ILE A 26 11.35 -5.85 5.72
N ARG A 27 12.56 -5.27 5.61
CA ARG A 27 13.67 -5.88 4.88
C ARG A 27 14.01 -7.27 5.41
N ASN A 28 14.11 -7.40 6.72
CA ASN A 28 14.50 -8.64 7.39
C ASN A 28 13.41 -9.70 7.26
N PHE A 29 12.14 -9.31 7.41
CA PHE A 29 10.99 -10.19 7.25
C PHE A 29 10.93 -10.75 5.82
N ASP A 30 10.94 -9.90 4.80
CA ASP A 30 10.89 -10.34 3.40
C ASP A 30 12.10 -11.20 3.02
N SER A 31 13.30 -10.83 3.48
CA SER A 31 14.50 -11.64 3.27
C SER A 31 14.38 -13.03 3.90
N LYS A 32 13.71 -13.14 5.06
CA LYS A 32 13.45 -14.42 5.71
C LYS A 32 12.39 -15.22 4.96
N VAL A 33 11.28 -14.60 4.56
CA VAL A 33 10.23 -15.27 3.77
C VAL A 33 10.79 -15.78 2.45
N ASN A 34 11.59 -14.99 1.73
CA ASN A 34 12.25 -15.43 0.48
C ASN A 34 13.10 -16.70 0.70
N LYS A 35 13.85 -16.79 1.80
CA LYS A 35 14.61 -18.01 2.14
C LYS A 35 13.69 -19.22 2.38
N LEU A 36 12.49 -19.03 2.93
CA LEU A 36 11.51 -20.09 3.17
C LEU A 36 10.79 -20.51 1.87
N VAL A 37 10.43 -19.54 1.02
CA VAL A 37 9.89 -19.78 -0.34
C VAL A 37 10.86 -20.63 -1.15
N ARG A 38 12.15 -20.27 -1.17
CA ARG A 38 13.19 -21.06 -1.86
C ARG A 38 13.36 -22.48 -1.35
N LYS A 39 12.95 -22.75 -0.10
CA LYS A 39 12.93 -24.09 0.50
C LYS A 39 11.62 -24.85 0.24
N GLY A 40 10.67 -24.26 -0.47
CA GLY A 40 9.35 -24.84 -0.70
C GLY A 40 8.45 -24.87 0.54
N MET A 41 8.74 -24.06 1.56
CA MET A 41 8.02 -24.09 2.84
C MET A 41 6.79 -23.17 2.87
N VAL A 42 6.69 -22.21 1.96
CA VAL A 42 5.59 -21.25 1.89
C VAL A 42 4.61 -21.69 0.81
N PRO A 43 3.31 -21.88 1.13
CA PRO A 43 2.30 -22.21 0.14
C PRO A 43 1.97 -21.01 -0.75
N GLY A 44 1.82 -21.27 -2.06
CA GLY A 44 1.36 -20.28 -3.03
C GLY A 44 2.41 -19.24 -3.44
N MET A 45 1.95 -18.18 -4.11
CA MET A 45 2.82 -17.10 -4.59
C MET A 45 3.08 -16.09 -3.47
N THR A 46 4.30 -15.54 -3.46
CA THR A 46 4.75 -14.53 -2.49
C THR A 46 5.38 -13.38 -3.24
N HIS A 47 5.01 -12.16 -2.87
CA HIS A 47 5.61 -10.95 -3.43
C HIS A 47 6.23 -10.13 -2.31
N PHE A 48 7.46 -9.66 -2.56
CA PHE A 48 8.25 -8.93 -1.58
C PHE A 48 8.16 -7.43 -1.84
N SER A 49 8.29 -6.66 -0.77
CA SER A 49 8.38 -5.20 -0.73
C SER A 49 9.82 -4.71 -0.52
N ILE A 50 10.81 -5.56 -0.76
CA ILE A 50 12.24 -5.18 -0.70
C ILE A 50 12.51 -4.07 -1.70
N GLY A 51 13.06 -2.95 -1.23
CA GLY A 51 13.30 -1.74 -2.01
C GLY A 51 12.16 -0.71 -1.91
N GLU A 52 11.00 -1.08 -1.37
CA GLU A 52 9.84 -0.20 -1.20
C GLU A 52 9.64 0.20 0.28
N GLU A 53 10.63 -0.05 1.16
CA GLU A 53 10.45 0.12 2.61
C GLU A 53 10.16 1.57 3.00
N ALA A 54 10.89 2.52 2.40
CA ALA A 54 10.72 3.94 2.69
C ALA A 54 9.35 4.46 2.24
N ALA A 55 8.88 4.05 1.05
CA ALA A 55 7.56 4.42 0.55
C ALA A 55 6.43 3.91 1.46
N ASN A 56 6.54 2.64 1.89
CA ASN A 56 5.56 2.03 2.79
C ASN A 56 5.56 2.71 4.18
N VAL A 57 6.73 2.84 4.82
CA VAL A 57 6.84 3.42 6.16
C VAL A 57 6.52 4.92 6.15
N GLY A 58 6.97 5.66 5.14
CA GLY A 58 6.71 7.09 5.02
C GLY A 58 5.22 7.41 4.91
N ALA A 59 4.50 6.67 4.07
CA ALA A 59 3.05 6.84 3.92
C ALA A 59 2.30 6.50 5.21
N VAL A 60 2.60 5.35 5.83
CA VAL A 60 1.90 4.91 7.05
C VAL A 60 2.26 5.75 8.28
N ALA A 61 3.46 6.33 8.35
CA ALA A 61 3.85 7.23 9.44
C ALA A 61 3.10 8.58 9.44
N ALA A 62 2.39 8.89 8.35
CA ALA A 62 1.63 10.12 8.17
C ALA A 62 0.12 9.97 8.47
N ILE A 63 -0.38 8.74 8.63
CA ILE A 63 -1.79 8.48 8.98
C ILE A 63 -1.98 8.19 10.47
N GLU A 64 -3.21 8.27 10.96
CA GLU A 64 -3.56 7.92 12.32
C GLU A 64 -3.87 6.41 12.43
N LYS A 65 -2.89 5.62 12.89
CA LYS A 65 -3.02 4.16 13.06
C LYS A 65 -4.21 3.81 13.96
N GLY A 66 -4.99 2.80 13.59
CA GLY A 66 -6.22 2.40 14.31
C GLY A 66 -7.43 3.33 14.07
N PHE A 67 -7.22 4.48 13.42
CA PHE A 67 -8.29 5.39 13.03
C PHE A 67 -8.50 5.39 11.52
N ASP A 68 -7.47 5.77 10.77
CA ASP A 68 -7.46 5.75 9.30
C ASP A 68 -7.36 4.33 8.75
N MET A 69 -7.69 4.19 7.47
CA MET A 69 -7.74 2.89 6.80
C MET A 69 -6.79 2.85 5.61
N ILE A 70 -6.32 1.65 5.27
CA ILE A 70 -5.57 1.39 4.05
C ILE A 70 -6.20 0.24 3.26
N THR A 71 -6.07 0.31 1.94
CA THR A 71 -6.12 -0.88 1.08
C THR A 71 -4.74 -1.12 0.53
N SER A 72 -4.35 -2.39 0.48
CA SER A 72 -3.00 -2.80 0.15
C SER A 72 -2.95 -3.47 -1.24
N ASN A 73 -1.75 -3.60 -1.80
CA ASN A 73 -1.50 -4.28 -3.06
C ASN A 73 -0.88 -5.68 -2.82
N HIS A 74 -0.50 -6.39 -3.89
CA HIS A 74 0.06 -7.74 -3.78
C HIS A 74 1.42 -7.79 -3.06
N ARG A 75 2.13 -6.65 -2.92
CA ARG A 75 3.37 -6.45 -2.14
C ARG A 75 3.09 -5.88 -0.74
N GLY A 76 1.94 -6.22 -0.16
CA GLY A 76 1.41 -5.60 1.06
C GLY A 76 2.17 -5.86 2.36
N HIS A 77 3.26 -6.62 2.34
CA HIS A 77 4.04 -6.92 3.54
C HIS A 77 4.54 -5.64 4.21
N GLY A 78 5.20 -4.75 3.46
CA GLY A 78 5.73 -3.49 3.97
C GLY A 78 4.66 -2.60 4.62
N GLN A 79 3.46 -2.56 4.04
CA GLN A 79 2.34 -1.74 4.50
C GLN A 79 1.75 -2.31 5.79
N SER A 80 1.61 -3.63 5.87
CA SER A 80 1.12 -4.33 7.06
C SER A 80 2.10 -4.19 8.23
N ILE A 81 3.41 -4.33 7.96
CA ILE A 81 4.46 -4.17 8.97
C ILE A 81 4.57 -2.71 9.43
N ALA A 82 4.45 -1.74 8.52
CA ALA A 82 4.44 -0.32 8.89
C ALA A 82 3.22 0.07 9.75
N LEU A 83 2.12 -0.67 9.63
CA LEU A 83 0.95 -0.62 10.52
C LEU A 83 1.13 -1.40 11.83
N GLU A 84 2.33 -1.93 12.08
CA GLU A 84 2.70 -2.65 13.32
C GLU A 84 1.93 -3.95 13.55
N ILE A 85 1.58 -4.66 12.47
CA ILE A 85 1.01 -6.01 12.56
C ILE A 85 1.93 -6.94 13.36
N ASP A 86 1.36 -7.90 14.10
CA ASP A 86 2.14 -8.94 14.79
C ASP A 86 2.94 -9.77 13.77
N LEU A 87 4.27 -9.61 13.77
CA LEU A 87 5.17 -10.30 12.84
C LEU A 87 5.10 -11.84 12.99
N ASN A 88 4.82 -12.35 14.19
CA ASN A 88 4.72 -13.80 14.41
C ASN A 88 3.42 -14.34 13.80
N GLY A 89 2.29 -13.67 14.05
CA GLY A 89 1.00 -13.95 13.42
C GLY A 89 1.07 -13.80 11.90
N MET A 90 1.73 -12.76 11.39
CA MET A 90 1.93 -12.55 9.95
C MET A 90 2.77 -13.67 9.32
N MET A 91 3.87 -14.09 9.97
CA MET A 91 4.64 -15.25 9.50
C MET A 91 3.82 -16.54 9.57
N ALA A 92 3.02 -16.74 10.63
CA ALA A 92 2.12 -17.88 10.73
C ALA A 92 1.08 -17.89 9.61
N GLU A 93 0.55 -16.72 9.23
CA GLU A 93 -0.38 -16.55 8.11
C GLU A 93 0.26 -16.97 6.78
N ILE A 94 1.45 -16.44 6.48
CA ILE A 94 2.20 -16.78 5.27
C ILE A 94 2.51 -18.28 5.22
N MET A 95 2.78 -18.90 6.36
CA MET A 95 3.07 -20.33 6.49
C MET A 95 1.82 -21.23 6.51
N GLY A 96 0.62 -20.66 6.32
CA GLY A 96 -0.64 -21.40 6.30
C GLY A 96 -1.03 -22.02 7.66
N LYS A 97 -0.60 -21.41 8.77
CA LYS A 97 -0.88 -21.92 10.13
C LYS A 97 -2.16 -21.31 10.70
N ALA A 98 -2.88 -22.09 11.52
CA ALA A 98 -4.12 -21.66 12.17
C ALA A 98 -3.96 -20.44 13.11
N THR A 99 -2.75 -20.19 13.60
CA THR A 99 -2.39 -19.01 14.41
C THR A 99 -2.07 -17.77 13.57
N GLY A 100 -2.23 -17.85 12.25
CA GLY A 100 -2.10 -16.69 11.36
C GLY A 100 -3.18 -15.65 11.61
N THR A 101 -2.91 -14.40 11.24
CA THR A 101 -3.82 -13.26 11.42
C THR A 101 -5.19 -13.48 10.74
N CYS A 102 -5.25 -14.31 9.70
CA CYS A 102 -6.46 -14.72 9.00
C CYS A 102 -6.65 -16.26 9.05
N LYS A 103 -6.10 -16.92 10.08
CA LYS A 103 -6.15 -18.38 10.30
C LYS A 103 -5.45 -19.19 9.20
N GLY A 104 -4.44 -18.63 8.55
CA GLY A 104 -3.61 -19.29 7.55
C GLY A 104 -4.28 -19.44 6.18
N LYS A 105 -5.34 -18.66 5.92
CA LYS A 105 -6.16 -18.75 4.69
C LYS A 105 -5.81 -17.71 3.64
N GLY A 106 -5.31 -16.55 4.06
CA GLY A 106 -4.96 -15.45 3.17
C GLY A 106 -3.57 -15.61 2.55
N GLY A 107 -2.62 -16.14 3.33
CA GLY A 107 -1.23 -16.28 2.90
C GLY A 107 -0.56 -14.93 2.63
N SER A 108 0.50 -14.92 1.82
CA SER A 108 1.30 -13.70 1.55
C SER A 108 0.52 -12.55 0.90
N MET A 109 -0.37 -12.85 -0.06
CA MET A 109 -1.03 -11.82 -0.86
C MET A 109 -2.37 -11.31 -0.30
N HIS A 110 -2.84 -11.83 0.85
CA HIS A 110 -4.12 -11.43 1.45
C HIS A 110 -4.01 -11.19 2.95
N ILE A 111 -2.88 -10.64 3.40
CA ILE A 111 -2.69 -10.22 4.78
C ILE A 111 -3.64 -9.07 5.08
N ALA A 112 -4.48 -9.23 6.10
CA ALA A 112 -5.44 -8.23 6.55
C ALA A 112 -5.42 -8.10 8.07
N ASP A 113 -5.75 -6.91 8.54
CA ASP A 113 -5.89 -6.57 9.95
C ASP A 113 -6.92 -5.43 10.08
N LEU A 114 -8.19 -5.81 10.12
CA LEU A 114 -9.31 -4.87 10.06
C LEU A 114 -9.36 -3.96 11.29
N ASP A 115 -8.95 -4.47 12.45
CA ASP A 115 -8.98 -3.74 13.71
C ASP A 115 -7.97 -2.57 13.70
N ASN A 116 -6.84 -2.74 12.99
CA ASN A 116 -5.83 -1.71 12.81
C ASN A 116 -5.97 -0.92 11.49
N GLY A 117 -7.09 -1.09 10.77
CA GLY A 117 -7.39 -0.32 9.56
C GLY A 117 -6.79 -0.89 8.26
N ASN A 118 -6.16 -2.06 8.28
CA ASN A 118 -5.71 -2.75 7.07
C ASN A 118 -6.86 -3.58 6.47
N LEU A 119 -7.50 -3.05 5.43
CA LEU A 119 -8.61 -3.69 4.72
C LEU A 119 -8.18 -4.89 3.87
N GLY A 120 -6.88 -5.18 3.80
CA GLY A 120 -6.30 -6.36 3.18
C GLY A 120 -5.42 -6.06 1.98
N ALA A 121 -4.37 -6.88 1.85
CA ALA A 121 -3.61 -7.04 0.61
C ALA A 121 -4.45 -7.77 -0.45
N ASN A 122 -4.16 -7.47 -1.72
CA ASN A 122 -4.90 -8.05 -2.84
C ASN A 122 -3.94 -8.51 -3.95
N GLY A 123 -4.04 -9.78 -4.33
CA GLY A 123 -3.29 -10.37 -5.44
C GLY A 123 -3.70 -9.87 -6.83
N ILE A 124 -4.89 -9.28 -6.97
CA ILE A 124 -5.43 -8.74 -8.22
C ILE A 124 -4.92 -7.31 -8.41
N VAL A 125 -4.27 -7.05 -9.55
CA VAL A 125 -3.82 -5.71 -9.94
C VAL A 125 -5.01 -4.77 -10.02
N GLY A 126 -4.92 -3.61 -9.36
CA GLY A 126 -6.03 -2.65 -9.25
C GLY A 126 -7.19 -3.09 -8.34
N GLY A 127 -7.17 -4.30 -7.78
CA GLY A 127 -8.29 -4.85 -6.99
C GLY A 127 -8.61 -4.09 -5.69
N GLY A 128 -7.61 -3.40 -5.10
CA GLY A 128 -7.79 -2.60 -3.89
C GLY A 128 -8.53 -1.27 -4.10
N MET A 129 -8.55 -0.74 -5.33
CA MET A 129 -9.08 0.61 -5.59
C MET A 129 -10.58 0.71 -5.36
N GLY A 130 -11.35 -0.28 -5.83
CA GLY A 130 -12.80 -0.33 -5.60
C GLY A 130 -13.15 -0.45 -4.11
N MET A 131 -12.39 -1.25 -3.36
CA MET A 131 -12.52 -1.35 -1.90
C MET A 131 -12.26 0.00 -1.21
N ALA A 132 -11.23 0.72 -1.67
CA ALA A 132 -10.90 2.03 -1.12
C ALA A 132 -12.03 3.05 -1.34
N ILE A 133 -12.67 3.03 -2.52
CA ILE A 133 -13.83 3.88 -2.81
C ILE A 133 -15.01 3.55 -1.89
N GLY A 134 -15.33 2.27 -1.70
CA GLY A 134 -16.40 1.85 -0.79
C GLY A 134 -16.15 2.28 0.66
N ALA A 135 -14.91 2.11 1.13
CA ALA A 135 -14.50 2.56 2.45
C ALA A 135 -14.59 4.09 2.58
N ALA A 136 -14.03 4.84 1.64
CA ALA A 136 -14.04 6.30 1.68
C ALA A 136 -15.47 6.88 1.59
N LEU A 137 -16.33 6.27 0.77
CA LEU A 137 -17.76 6.60 0.71
C LEU A 137 -18.44 6.39 2.07
N THR A 138 -18.14 5.28 2.74
CA THR A 138 -18.64 5.01 4.10
C THR A 138 -18.20 6.10 5.07
N GLN A 139 -16.93 6.50 5.02
CA GLN A 139 -16.39 7.54 5.91
C GLN A 139 -17.05 8.90 5.68
N LYS A 140 -17.34 9.24 4.42
CA LYS A 140 -18.08 10.45 4.05
C LYS A 140 -19.53 10.41 4.53
N MET A 141 -20.26 9.34 4.23
CA MET A 141 -21.68 9.20 4.58
C MET A 141 -21.90 9.19 6.10
N LYS A 142 -21.02 8.53 6.84
CA LYS A 142 -21.07 8.46 8.31
C LYS A 142 -20.38 9.64 9.00
N LYS A 143 -19.78 10.57 8.25
CA LYS A 143 -19.08 11.77 8.77
C LYS A 143 -18.03 11.44 9.84
N THR A 144 -17.27 10.37 9.63
CA THR A 144 -16.33 9.86 10.65
C THR A 144 -15.05 10.68 10.77
N GLY A 145 -14.70 11.48 9.75
CA GLY A 145 -13.42 12.20 9.68
C GLY A 145 -12.22 11.34 9.24
N LYS A 146 -12.38 10.01 9.15
CA LYS A 146 -11.32 9.07 8.71
C LYS A 146 -11.00 9.24 7.23
N ILE A 147 -9.74 9.02 6.87
CA ILE A 147 -9.30 8.91 5.47
C ILE A 147 -8.98 7.45 5.08
N VAL A 148 -8.91 7.19 3.78
CA VAL A 148 -8.50 5.90 3.22
C VAL A 148 -7.29 6.09 2.31
N VAL A 149 -6.20 5.35 2.55
CA VAL A 149 -5.05 5.31 1.65
C VAL A 149 -5.12 4.06 0.78
N CYS A 150 -5.12 4.25 -0.53
CA CYS A 150 -5.10 3.16 -1.51
C CYS A 150 -3.70 2.97 -2.07
N PHE A 151 -3.02 1.90 -1.65
CA PHE A 151 -1.71 1.55 -2.19
C PHE A 151 -1.84 0.73 -3.48
N PHE A 152 -1.06 1.08 -4.49
CA PHE A 152 -0.98 0.33 -5.75
C PHE A 152 0.38 0.53 -6.44
N GLY A 153 0.74 -0.39 -7.33
CA GLY A 153 1.96 -0.29 -8.14
C GLY A 153 1.74 0.51 -9.43
N ASP A 154 2.81 0.95 -10.08
CA ASP A 154 2.76 1.73 -11.32
C ASP A 154 1.98 1.04 -12.44
N GLY A 155 2.14 -0.27 -12.65
CA GLY A 155 1.37 -0.99 -13.66
C GLY A 155 -0.15 -0.94 -13.48
N ALA A 156 -0.63 -0.77 -12.24
CA ALA A 156 -2.07 -0.73 -11.95
C ALA A 156 -2.78 0.52 -12.49
N VAL A 157 -2.03 1.56 -12.91
CA VAL A 157 -2.63 2.77 -13.52
C VAL A 157 -3.24 2.50 -14.89
N ASN A 158 -2.95 1.35 -15.49
CA ASN A 158 -3.49 0.92 -16.78
C ASN A 158 -4.74 0.04 -16.64
N GLU A 159 -5.15 -0.29 -15.42
CA GLU A 159 -6.41 -1.00 -15.19
C GLU A 159 -7.62 -0.08 -15.35
N GLY A 160 -8.73 -0.61 -15.86
CA GLY A 160 -10.00 0.15 -15.94
C GLY A 160 -10.46 0.64 -14.56
N THR A 161 -10.22 -0.15 -13.52
CA THR A 161 -10.56 0.19 -12.13
C THR A 161 -9.87 1.46 -11.65
N PHE A 162 -8.65 1.77 -12.12
CA PHE A 162 -8.00 3.05 -11.83
C PHE A 162 -8.84 4.21 -12.33
N HIS A 163 -9.24 4.17 -13.60
CA HIS A 163 -10.00 5.24 -14.23
C HIS A 163 -11.39 5.44 -13.61
N GLU A 164 -12.09 4.34 -13.33
CA GLU A 164 -13.41 4.36 -12.70
C GLU A 164 -13.35 4.94 -11.30
N THR A 165 -12.41 4.47 -10.48
CA THR A 165 -12.31 4.84 -9.07
C THR A 165 -11.84 6.28 -8.88
N LEU A 166 -10.89 6.77 -9.68
CA LEU A 166 -10.48 8.18 -9.65
C LEU A 166 -11.65 9.10 -10.02
N ASN A 167 -12.42 8.75 -11.06
CA ASN A 167 -13.59 9.52 -11.45
C ASN A 167 -14.61 9.59 -10.30
N MET A 168 -14.95 8.44 -9.72
CA MET A 168 -15.90 8.35 -8.59
C MET A 168 -15.41 9.13 -7.36
N ALA A 169 -14.14 8.99 -7.00
CA ALA A 169 -13.54 9.73 -5.88
C ALA A 169 -13.66 11.25 -6.07
N SER A 170 -13.42 11.72 -7.30
CA SER A 170 -13.50 13.13 -7.66
C SER A 170 -14.93 13.66 -7.58
N ILE A 171 -15.87 13.07 -8.34
CA ILE A 171 -17.26 13.58 -8.41
C ILE A 171 -17.98 13.50 -7.07
N TRP A 172 -17.59 12.54 -6.23
CA TRP A 172 -18.16 12.38 -4.90
C TRP A 172 -17.31 13.02 -3.82
N ASN A 173 -16.22 13.71 -4.13
CA ASN A 173 -15.33 14.34 -3.15
C ASN A 173 -15.04 13.41 -1.94
N LEU A 174 -14.52 12.22 -2.22
CA LEU A 174 -14.28 11.19 -1.22
C LEU A 174 -12.97 11.42 -0.45
N PRO A 175 -12.90 11.05 0.85
CA PRO A 175 -11.68 11.14 1.66
C PRO A 175 -10.71 9.99 1.34
N VAL A 176 -10.16 9.95 0.13
CA VAL A 176 -9.24 8.91 -0.34
C VAL A 176 -7.95 9.49 -0.90
N ILE A 177 -6.82 8.86 -0.58
CA ILE A 177 -5.50 9.14 -1.14
C ILE A 177 -5.09 7.95 -2.01
N PHE A 178 -4.84 8.20 -3.30
CA PHE A 178 -4.27 7.22 -4.20
C PHE A 178 -2.73 7.29 -4.13
N TYR A 179 -2.11 6.27 -3.52
CA TYR A 179 -0.67 6.21 -3.28
C TYR A 179 -0.01 5.17 -4.20
N SER A 180 0.59 5.66 -5.29
CA SER A 180 1.31 4.82 -6.26
C SER A 180 2.76 4.63 -5.82
N ILE A 181 3.17 3.38 -5.61
CA ILE A 181 4.59 3.01 -5.47
C ILE A 181 5.09 2.63 -6.86
N ASN A 182 5.89 3.50 -7.46
CA ASN A 182 6.38 3.33 -8.82
C ASN A 182 7.80 2.75 -8.82
N ASN A 183 7.92 1.44 -9.05
CA ASN A 183 9.22 0.77 -9.16
C ASN A 183 9.66 0.60 -10.63
N LEU A 184 9.01 1.32 -11.55
CA LEU A 184 9.28 1.42 -12.99
C LEU A 184 8.90 0.20 -13.82
N TYR A 185 8.40 -0.88 -13.20
CA TYR A 185 8.14 -2.15 -13.89
C TYR A 185 6.87 -2.87 -13.43
N GLY A 186 6.00 -3.16 -14.39
CA GLY A 186 4.98 -4.19 -14.27
C GLY A 186 5.55 -5.57 -14.60
N ILE A 187 6.10 -6.27 -13.61
CA ILE A 187 6.82 -7.55 -13.77
C ILE A 187 8.04 -7.39 -14.69
N SER A 188 7.86 -7.55 -16.00
CA SER A 188 8.92 -7.41 -17.02
C SER A 188 8.69 -6.22 -17.94
N THR A 189 7.55 -5.54 -17.82
CA THR A 189 7.12 -4.46 -18.70
C THR A 189 7.54 -3.12 -18.10
N PRO A 190 8.47 -2.38 -18.74
CA PRO A 190 8.82 -1.03 -18.31
C PRO A 190 7.61 -0.11 -18.40
N ILE A 191 7.34 0.69 -17.35
CA ILE A 191 6.16 1.57 -17.33
C ILE A 191 6.16 2.56 -18.51
N LYS A 192 7.34 3.08 -18.87
CA LYS A 192 7.54 4.02 -19.98
C LYS A 192 7.11 3.48 -21.35
N ASP A 193 7.02 2.15 -21.50
CA ASP A 193 6.63 1.51 -22.78
C ASP A 193 5.10 1.37 -22.88
N VAL A 194 4.38 1.60 -21.78
CA VAL A 194 2.92 1.42 -21.68
C VAL A 194 2.18 2.68 -21.18
N ILE A 195 2.89 3.79 -21.00
CA ILE A 195 2.31 5.12 -20.77
C ILE A 195 2.99 6.14 -21.67
N ASN A 196 2.25 7.15 -22.14
CA ASN A 196 2.79 8.22 -23.00
C ASN A 196 3.00 9.55 -22.26
N ILE A 197 3.28 9.47 -20.97
CA ILE A 197 3.52 10.59 -20.06
C ILE A 197 4.74 10.25 -19.20
N ASP A 198 5.46 11.25 -18.72
CA ASP A 198 6.69 11.01 -17.96
C ASP A 198 6.41 10.41 -16.57
N TYR A 199 5.29 10.79 -15.94
CA TYR A 199 4.98 10.37 -14.58
C TYR A 199 3.49 10.01 -14.40
N ASN A 200 3.24 8.91 -13.69
CA ASN A 200 1.90 8.40 -13.39
C ASN A 200 0.95 9.45 -12.77
N TYR A 201 1.45 10.30 -11.88
CA TYR A 201 0.63 11.30 -11.19
C TYR A 201 -0.04 12.29 -12.15
N GLN A 202 0.51 12.49 -13.36
CA GLN A 202 -0.07 13.40 -14.36
C GLN A 202 -1.45 12.91 -14.83
N ARG A 203 -1.76 11.61 -14.75
CA ARG A 203 -3.09 11.07 -15.07
C ARG A 203 -4.19 11.59 -14.13
N ALA A 204 -3.85 11.96 -12.89
CA ALA A 204 -4.82 12.46 -11.92
C ALA A 204 -5.51 13.76 -12.39
N ALA A 205 -4.81 14.58 -13.19
CA ALA A 205 -5.32 15.84 -13.70
C ALA A 205 -6.59 15.66 -14.55
N SER A 206 -6.70 14.56 -15.30
CA SER A 206 -7.89 14.25 -16.11
C SER A 206 -9.16 14.03 -15.28
N TYR A 207 -9.02 13.82 -13.98
CA TYR A 207 -10.12 13.64 -13.02
C TYR A 207 -10.31 14.85 -12.11
N GLY A 208 -9.56 15.94 -12.32
CA GLY A 208 -9.59 17.10 -11.42
C GLY A 208 -8.99 16.82 -10.02
N ILE A 209 -8.17 15.76 -9.90
CA ILE A 209 -7.49 15.38 -8.66
C ILE A 209 -6.06 15.90 -8.69
N PRO A 210 -5.55 16.51 -7.60
CA PRO A 210 -4.15 16.92 -7.52
C PRO A 210 -3.22 15.70 -7.51
N GLY A 211 -2.24 15.69 -8.39
CA GLY A 211 -1.18 14.68 -8.44
C GLY A 211 0.16 15.25 -7.98
N HIS A 212 0.91 14.48 -7.20
CA HIS A 212 2.21 14.87 -6.66
C HIS A 212 3.25 13.80 -6.97
N PHE A 213 4.45 14.24 -7.34
CA PHE A 213 5.64 13.40 -7.40
C PHE A 213 6.43 13.55 -6.11
N ILE A 214 6.81 12.42 -5.51
CA ILE A 214 7.65 12.35 -4.33
C ILE A 214 8.93 11.65 -4.78
N GLU A 215 10.06 12.33 -4.60
CA GLU A 215 11.39 11.77 -4.86
C GLU A 215 11.78 10.83 -3.71
N ASP A 216 12.52 9.77 -4.04
CA ASP A 216 13.15 8.86 -3.07
C ASP A 216 14.30 9.53 -2.29
#